data_AF-A0A3S1F3S3-F1
#
_entry.id   AF-A0A3S1F3S3-F1
#
_cell.length_a   1.000
_cell.length_b   1.000
_cell.length_c   1.000
_cell.angle_alpha   90.00
_cell.angle_beta   90.00
_cell.angle_gamma   90.00
#
_symmetry.space_group_name_H-M   'P 1'
#
loop_
_entity.id
_entity.type
_entity.pdbx_description
1 polymer ?
#
loop_
_entity_poly.entity_id
_entity_poly.type
_entity_poly.pdbx_seq_one_letter_code
_entity_poly.pdbx_strand_id
1 'polypeptide(L)'
;ASSDHLLLDVADAEPRPSVGDRVAFRMSYGAMLLAMTSEYVEKAPMHDVEDFSGRKMVQITAGQGAAGILARESTGARLEAMNFDVVELADVERPPSGLVRLIAGVDRRIAHKALTATARATHSFGLIWIDSIAALMPEDEEGIDLPECSVLARSLGLDRKAGALQPQLSPENVVIVGLRHADPAEARVLKDSRVSAFTMTDIDAMGMRDLMHEAIRIATSGTQGFHVSYSPTATEFAGWAAGSGGLTVRETHQAMEAIALSGGLLSMDVSGLTADLEPRIGTDAVNFVMSAFGKRIL
;
A
#
# COMPACT_ATOMS: atom_id res chain seq x y z
N ALA A 1 -15.99 -31.77 -22.19
CA ALA A 1 -15.18 -30.99 -21.24
C ALA A 1 -13.76 -31.52 -21.32
N SER A 2 -12.84 -30.74 -21.88
CA SER A 2 -11.42 -31.10 -21.92
C SER A 2 -10.86 -30.83 -20.53
N SER A 3 -10.49 -31.87 -19.79
CA SER A 3 -9.83 -31.70 -18.50
C SER A 3 -8.36 -31.38 -18.76
N ASP A 4 -7.93 -30.18 -18.37
CA ASP A 4 -6.52 -29.81 -18.36
C ASP A 4 -5.81 -30.69 -17.33
N HIS A 5 -5.01 -31.65 -17.80
CA HIS A 5 -4.23 -32.52 -16.96
C HIS A 5 -2.76 -32.12 -17.03
N LEU A 6 -2.15 -31.85 -15.88
CA LEU A 6 -0.70 -31.82 -15.77
C LEU A 6 -0.21 -33.27 -15.70
N LEU A 7 0.43 -33.72 -16.78
CA LEU A 7 1.10 -35.02 -16.81
C LEU A 7 2.55 -34.81 -16.38
N LEU A 8 2.91 -35.39 -15.22
CA LEU A 8 4.29 -35.44 -14.75
C LEU A 8 4.83 -36.84 -15.04
N ASP A 9 5.79 -36.94 -15.95
CA ASP A 9 6.52 -38.18 -16.17
C ASP A 9 7.56 -38.34 -15.05
N VAL A 10 7.39 -39.40 -14.26
CA VAL A 10 8.25 -39.74 -13.11
C VAL A 10 8.98 -41.06 -13.31
N ALA A 11 8.99 -41.61 -14.54
CA ALA A 11 9.61 -42.91 -14.82
C ALA A 11 11.09 -42.97 -14.46
N ASP A 12 11.80 -41.84 -14.65
CA ASP A 12 13.22 -41.68 -14.40
C ASP A 12 13.55 -40.98 -13.07
N ALA A 13 12.55 -40.78 -12.19
CA ALA A 13 12.77 -40.18 -10.89
C ALA A 13 13.55 -41.13 -9.97
N GLU A 14 14.67 -40.65 -9.42
CA GLU A 14 15.45 -41.34 -8.39
C GLU A 14 15.50 -40.50 -7.10
N PRO A 15 14.96 -41.01 -5.98
CA PRO A 15 14.23 -42.28 -5.83
C PRO A 15 12.86 -42.27 -6.51
N ARG A 16 12.36 -43.45 -6.88
CA ARG A 16 11.01 -43.59 -7.46
C ARG A 16 9.96 -43.15 -6.44
N PRO A 17 9.09 -42.18 -6.77
CA PRO A 17 8.07 -41.71 -5.85
C PRO A 17 6.99 -42.77 -5.59
N SER A 18 6.53 -42.85 -4.36
CA SER A 18 5.42 -43.68 -3.89
C SER A 18 4.16 -42.84 -3.70
N VAL A 19 3.00 -43.50 -3.61
CA VAL A 19 1.72 -42.81 -3.37
C VAL A 19 1.77 -42.12 -2.01
N GLY A 20 1.53 -40.80 -2.00
CA GLY A 20 1.64 -39.95 -0.80
C GLY A 20 2.92 -39.11 -0.74
N ASP A 21 3.91 -39.40 -1.60
CA ASP A 21 5.14 -38.63 -1.67
C ASP A 21 4.92 -37.24 -2.26
N ARG A 22 5.76 -36.28 -1.84
CA ARG A 22 5.84 -34.96 -2.45
C ARG A 22 6.93 -34.97 -3.51
N VAL A 23 6.56 -34.63 -4.74
CA VAL A 23 7.50 -34.54 -5.87
C VAL A 23 7.76 -33.07 -6.20
N ALA A 24 9.03 -32.67 -6.17
CA ALA A 24 9.47 -31.36 -6.63
C ALA A 24 9.94 -31.45 -8.08
N PHE A 25 9.48 -30.55 -8.94
CA PHE A 25 9.86 -30.50 -10.35
C PHE A 25 10.01 -29.05 -10.79
N ARG A 26 10.75 -28.83 -11.88
CA ARG A 26 10.85 -27.52 -12.52
C ARG A 26 9.93 -27.50 -13.73
N MET A 27 9.11 -26.47 -13.81
CA MET A 27 8.25 -26.24 -14.95
C MET A 27 8.99 -25.44 -16.01
N SER A 28 8.78 -25.80 -17.27
CA SER A 28 9.15 -24.91 -18.37
C SER A 28 8.27 -23.66 -18.34
N TYR A 29 8.73 -22.57 -18.96
CA TYR A 29 7.97 -21.32 -18.99
C TYR A 29 6.55 -21.51 -19.56
N GLY A 30 6.39 -22.29 -20.63
CA GLY A 30 5.07 -22.57 -21.21
C GLY A 30 4.15 -23.36 -20.27
N ALA A 31 4.69 -24.35 -19.56
CA ALA A 31 3.92 -25.11 -18.56
C ALA A 31 3.52 -24.22 -17.37
N MET A 32 4.40 -23.30 -16.96
CA MET A 32 4.11 -22.30 -15.92
C MET A 32 3.01 -21.34 -16.34
N LEU A 33 3.05 -20.83 -17.56
CA LEU A 33 2.01 -19.94 -18.06
C LEU A 33 0.65 -20.64 -18.07
N LEU A 34 0.58 -21.85 -18.63
CA LEU A 34 -0.63 -22.68 -18.67
C LEU A 34 -1.19 -22.99 -17.28
N ALA A 35 -0.33 -23.38 -16.34
CA ALA A 35 -0.77 -23.66 -14.97
C ALA A 35 -1.28 -22.40 -14.26
N MET A 36 -0.65 -21.24 -14.49
CA MET A 36 -1.06 -19.98 -13.87
C MET A 36 -2.36 -19.42 -14.47
N THR A 37 -2.63 -19.64 -15.76
CA THR A 37 -3.82 -19.12 -16.45
C THR A 37 -5.00 -20.10 -16.50
N SER A 38 -4.80 -21.40 -16.24
CA SER A 38 -5.89 -22.38 -16.24
C SER A 38 -6.86 -22.17 -15.06
N GLU A 39 -8.16 -22.22 -15.34
CA GLU A 39 -9.24 -22.16 -14.34
C GLU A 39 -9.37 -23.47 -13.53
N TYR A 40 -8.74 -24.56 -13.99
CA TYR A 40 -8.83 -25.89 -13.37
C TYR A 40 -7.68 -26.19 -12.40
N VAL A 41 -6.70 -25.30 -12.31
CA VAL A 41 -5.55 -25.44 -11.42
C VAL A 41 -5.77 -24.54 -10.20
N GLU A 42 -6.02 -25.17 -9.05
CA GLU A 42 -6.03 -24.48 -7.77
C GLU A 42 -4.59 -24.04 -7.42
N LYS A 43 -4.39 -22.73 -7.27
CA LYS A 43 -3.10 -22.17 -6.87
C LYS A 43 -3.11 -21.92 -5.38
N ALA A 44 -2.43 -22.77 -4.63
CA ALA A 44 -2.15 -22.53 -3.22
C ALA A 44 -0.76 -21.88 -3.09
N PRO A 45 -0.67 -20.58 -2.77
CA PRO A 45 0.63 -19.96 -2.47
C PRO A 45 1.23 -20.63 -1.23
N MET A 46 2.41 -21.25 -1.39
CA MET A 46 3.18 -21.71 -0.24
C MET A 46 3.84 -20.50 0.42
N HIS A 47 3.34 -20.13 1.58
CA HIS A 47 4.00 -19.17 2.45
C HIS A 47 5.02 -19.95 3.29
N ASP A 48 6.32 -19.70 3.11
CA ASP A 48 7.41 -20.24 3.94
C ASP A 48 7.44 -19.61 5.36
N VAL A 49 6.33 -19.01 5.80
CA VAL A 49 6.25 -18.28 7.06
C VAL A 49 5.37 -19.08 8.00
N GLU A 50 5.88 -19.39 9.18
CA GLU A 50 5.10 -19.96 10.27
C GLU A 50 3.83 -19.13 10.44
N ASP A 51 2.68 -19.79 10.33
CA ASP A 51 1.37 -19.19 10.52
C ASP A 51 1.23 -18.81 12.00
N PHE A 52 1.66 -17.60 12.34
CA PHE A 52 1.50 -17.07 13.69
C PHE A 52 0.01 -16.92 13.98
N SER A 53 -0.43 -17.70 14.96
CA SER A 53 -1.80 -17.84 15.43
C SER A 53 -2.58 -16.52 15.51
N GLY A 54 -3.59 -16.36 14.63
CA GLY A 54 -4.89 -15.72 14.89
C GLY A 54 -4.98 -14.21 15.16
N ARG A 55 -3.88 -13.49 15.46
CA ARG A 55 -3.91 -12.03 15.70
C ARG A 55 -3.05 -11.29 14.69
N LYS A 56 -3.60 -10.20 14.14
CA LYS A 56 -2.87 -9.31 13.24
C LYS A 56 -1.81 -8.56 14.04
N MET A 57 -0.59 -8.51 13.54
CA MET A 57 0.48 -7.75 14.19
C MET A 57 0.59 -6.38 13.55
N VAL A 58 0.99 -5.38 14.33
CA VAL A 58 1.30 -4.05 13.80
C VAL A 58 2.65 -3.56 14.32
N GLN A 59 3.51 -3.14 13.40
CA GLN A 59 4.75 -2.45 13.72
C GLN A 59 4.56 -0.96 13.46
N ILE A 60 4.87 -0.12 14.46
CA ILE A 60 4.74 1.34 14.35
C ILE A 60 6.14 1.94 14.27
N THR A 61 6.41 2.77 13.26
CA THR A 61 7.67 3.50 13.14
C THR A 61 7.37 4.96 12.87
N ALA A 62 7.98 5.87 13.62
CA ALA A 62 7.71 7.29 13.48
C ALA A 62 8.99 8.12 13.54
N GLY A 63 9.11 9.11 12.65
CA GLY A 63 10.12 10.15 12.76
C GLY A 63 9.88 11.06 13.98
N GLN A 64 10.90 11.76 14.47
CA GLN A 64 10.83 12.57 15.71
C GLN A 64 9.60 13.50 15.78
N GLY A 65 9.23 14.17 14.69
CA GLY A 65 8.05 15.05 14.66
C GLY A 65 6.71 14.29 14.77
N ALA A 66 6.56 13.20 14.02
CA ALA A 66 5.33 12.41 13.99
C ALA A 66 5.14 11.58 15.28
N ALA A 67 6.24 11.14 15.90
CA ALA A 67 6.23 10.31 17.10
C ALA A 67 5.47 10.98 18.26
N GLY A 68 5.63 12.30 18.42
CA GLY A 68 4.93 13.06 19.45
C GLY A 68 3.41 13.05 19.29
N ILE A 69 2.92 13.15 18.05
CA ILE A 69 1.48 13.08 17.76
C ILE A 69 0.96 11.67 18.02
N LEU A 70 1.64 10.64 17.49
CA LEU A 70 1.19 9.25 17.68
C LEU A 70 1.16 8.84 19.16
N ALA A 71 2.12 9.31 19.95
CA ALA A 71 2.17 9.08 21.39
C ALA A 71 1.04 9.81 22.13
N ARG A 72 0.79 11.09 21.81
CA ARG A 72 -0.31 11.87 22.40
C ARG A 72 -1.66 11.21 22.17
N GLU A 73 -1.89 10.70 20.96
CA GLU A 73 -3.14 10.03 20.59
C GLU A 73 -3.18 8.55 21.03
N SER A 74 -2.18 8.07 21.77
CA SER A 74 -2.08 6.68 22.27
C SER A 74 -2.27 5.63 21.17
N THR A 75 -1.65 5.85 20.02
CA THR A 75 -1.88 5.05 18.80
C THR A 75 -1.66 3.56 19.01
N GLY A 76 -0.59 3.16 19.71
CA GLY A 76 -0.32 1.76 20.04
C GLY A 76 -1.43 1.14 20.88
N ALA A 77 -1.79 1.75 22.01
CA ALA A 77 -2.85 1.25 22.88
C ALA A 77 -4.23 1.17 22.18
N ARG A 78 -4.50 2.08 21.24
CA ARG A 78 -5.73 2.04 20.42
C ARG A 78 -5.73 0.85 19.46
N LEU A 79 -4.59 0.53 18.86
CA LEU A 79 -4.44 -0.66 18.01
C LEU A 79 -4.55 -1.96 18.82
N GLU A 80 -3.98 -2.00 20.03
CA GLU A 80 -4.16 -3.12 20.97
C GLU A 80 -5.63 -3.33 21.34
N ALA A 81 -6.35 -2.25 21.62
CA ALA A 81 -7.80 -2.30 21.88
C ALA A 81 -8.62 -2.79 20.66
N MET A 82 -8.02 -2.76 19.47
CA MET A 82 -8.59 -3.28 18.22
C MET A 82 -8.07 -4.69 17.87
N ASN A 83 -7.52 -5.42 18.84
CA ASN A 83 -6.97 -6.78 18.68
C ASN A 83 -5.75 -6.86 17.75
N PHE A 84 -4.95 -5.79 17.63
CA PHE A 84 -3.63 -5.87 17.04
C PHE A 84 -2.58 -6.09 18.12
N ASP A 85 -1.63 -7.00 17.88
CA ASP A 85 -0.46 -7.11 18.72
C ASP A 85 0.59 -6.09 18.22
N VAL A 86 0.87 -5.06 19.02
CA VAL A 86 1.88 -4.05 18.68
C VAL A 86 3.26 -4.62 18.95
N VAL A 87 4.09 -4.71 17.91
CA VAL A 87 5.39 -5.38 17.94
C VAL A 87 6.54 -4.45 17.58
N GLU A 88 7.66 -4.64 18.28
CA GLU A 88 8.95 -4.02 17.97
C GLU A 88 9.80 -5.06 17.24
N LEU A 89 9.85 -4.97 15.92
CA LEU A 89 10.64 -5.86 15.07
C LEU A 89 11.79 -5.08 14.43
N ALA A 90 12.95 -5.72 14.27
CA ALA A 90 13.96 -5.19 13.38
C ALA A 90 13.45 -5.24 11.93
N ASP A 91 13.99 -4.39 11.05
CA ASP A 91 13.73 -4.47 9.61
C ASP A 91 14.29 -5.78 9.06
N VAL A 92 13.46 -6.82 9.10
CA VAL A 92 13.75 -8.14 8.57
C VAL A 92 13.22 -8.26 7.15
N GLU A 93 14.01 -8.92 6.29
CA GLU A 93 13.70 -9.09 4.87
C GLU A 93 12.41 -9.89 4.64
N ARG A 94 12.07 -10.79 5.57
CA ARG A 94 10.81 -11.55 5.58
C ARG A 94 10.11 -11.35 6.92
N PRO A 95 9.14 -10.42 7.01
CA PRO A 95 8.36 -10.26 8.22
C PRO A 95 7.45 -11.47 8.47
N PRO A 96 6.96 -11.65 9.71
CA PRO A 96 5.90 -12.61 10.02
C PRO A 96 4.65 -12.39 9.16
N SER A 97 3.93 -13.47 8.87
CA SER A 97 2.63 -13.39 8.19
C SER A 97 1.66 -12.55 9.01
N GLY A 98 0.87 -11.72 8.35
CA GLY A 98 -0.12 -10.85 9.02
C GLY A 98 0.45 -9.61 9.72
N LEU A 99 1.74 -9.30 9.56
CA LEU A 99 2.31 -8.02 10.00
C LEU A 99 1.89 -6.87 9.08
N VAL A 100 1.23 -5.87 9.65
CA VAL A 100 0.96 -4.58 9.00
C VAL A 100 1.93 -3.53 9.53
N ARG A 101 2.56 -2.74 8.65
CA ARG A 101 3.44 -1.64 9.07
C ARG A 101 2.71 -0.30 9.03
N LEU A 102 2.82 0.48 10.10
CA LEU A 102 2.37 1.87 10.17
C LEU A 102 3.60 2.78 10.29
N ILE A 103 3.84 3.62 9.29
CA ILE A 103 5.03 4.47 9.24
C ILE A 103 4.61 5.93 9.18
N ALA A 104 5.07 6.77 10.10
CA ALA A 104 4.64 8.17 10.18
C ALA A 104 5.82 9.15 10.07
N GLY A 105 5.61 10.24 9.35
CA GLY A 105 6.64 11.23 9.07
C GLY A 105 6.10 12.64 8.93
N VAL A 106 7.04 13.59 8.88
CA VAL A 106 6.76 15.03 8.83
C VAL A 106 6.43 15.52 7.41
N ASP A 107 6.79 14.75 6.39
CA ASP A 107 6.59 15.07 4.98
C ASP A 107 6.45 13.80 4.13
N ARG A 108 6.22 13.96 2.82
CA ARG A 108 5.95 12.84 1.89
C ARG A 108 7.14 11.93 1.64
N ARG A 109 8.37 12.32 2.01
CA ARG A 109 9.56 11.47 1.85
C ARG A 109 9.48 10.21 2.73
N ILE A 110 8.61 10.23 3.76
CA ILE A 110 8.32 9.03 4.55
C ILE A 110 7.72 7.92 3.69
N ALA A 111 6.93 8.26 2.66
CA ALA A 111 6.33 7.31 1.75
C ALA A 111 7.41 6.49 1.03
N HIS A 112 8.50 7.11 0.59
CA HIS A 112 9.60 6.37 -0.05
C HIS A 112 10.18 5.29 0.88
N LYS A 113 10.37 5.60 2.17
CA LYS A 113 10.86 4.65 3.16
C LYS A 113 9.86 3.51 3.39
N ALA A 114 8.58 3.85 3.51
CA ALA A 114 7.52 2.88 3.73
C ALA A 114 7.32 1.94 2.54
N LEU A 115 7.32 2.49 1.33
CA LEU A 115 7.26 1.73 0.09
C LEU A 115 8.48 0.84 -0.09
N THR A 116 9.68 1.30 0.27
CA THR A 116 10.91 0.48 0.23
C THR A 116 10.81 -0.72 1.17
N ALA A 117 10.34 -0.51 2.41
CA ALA A 117 10.13 -1.59 3.36
C ALA A 117 9.08 -2.59 2.85
N THR A 118 8.00 -2.09 2.24
CA THR A 118 6.92 -2.91 1.68
C THR A 118 7.39 -3.73 0.48
N ALA A 119 8.14 -3.12 -0.44
CA ALA A 119 8.71 -3.79 -1.61
C ALA A 119 9.66 -4.93 -1.20
N ARG A 120 10.52 -4.69 -0.19
CA ARG A 120 11.43 -5.74 0.30
C ARG A 120 10.67 -6.91 0.94
N ALA A 121 9.61 -6.62 1.68
CA ALA A 121 8.80 -7.63 2.34
C ALA A 121 7.86 -8.38 1.39
N THR A 122 7.48 -7.80 0.26
CA THR A 122 6.46 -8.33 -0.65
C THR A 122 6.90 -8.22 -2.11
N HIS A 123 6.89 -9.34 -2.84
CA HIS A 123 7.32 -9.36 -4.25
C HIS A 123 6.39 -8.62 -5.23
N SER A 124 5.11 -8.39 -4.88
CA SER A 124 4.14 -7.63 -5.68
C SER A 124 3.04 -7.02 -4.78
N PHE A 125 2.90 -5.71 -4.81
CA PHE A 125 1.88 -4.96 -4.07
C PHE A 125 1.35 -3.81 -4.94
N GLY A 126 0.15 -3.30 -4.65
CA GLY A 126 -0.39 -2.07 -5.22
C GLY A 126 -0.22 -0.87 -4.30
N LEU A 127 -0.60 0.31 -4.77
CA LEU A 127 -0.51 1.56 -4.00
C LEU A 127 -1.80 2.37 -4.15
N ILE A 128 -2.39 2.74 -3.02
CA ILE A 128 -3.42 3.77 -2.94
C ILE A 128 -2.79 5.00 -2.29
N TRP A 129 -2.63 6.06 -3.08
CA TRP A 129 -2.03 7.33 -2.70
C TRP A 129 -3.13 8.36 -2.45
N ILE A 130 -3.49 8.58 -1.19
CA ILE A 130 -4.55 9.52 -0.77
C ILE A 130 -3.89 10.85 -0.41
N ASP A 131 -3.88 11.78 -1.36
CA ASP A 131 -3.16 13.04 -1.24
C ASP A 131 -3.78 14.11 -2.16
N SER A 132 -3.53 15.38 -1.82
CA SER A 132 -3.88 16.54 -2.64
C SER A 132 -3.00 16.73 -3.87
N ILE A 133 -1.79 16.16 -3.88
CA ILE A 133 -0.82 16.19 -4.99
C ILE A 133 -0.34 14.77 -5.34
N ALA A 134 0.11 14.57 -6.58
CA ALA A 134 0.61 13.26 -7.01
C ALA A 134 2.05 12.97 -6.56
N ALA A 135 2.83 14.01 -6.28
CA ALA A 135 4.27 13.92 -6.02
C ALA A 135 5.07 13.31 -7.19
N LEU A 136 4.68 13.68 -8.41
CA LEU A 136 5.27 13.22 -9.68
C LEU A 136 6.08 14.30 -10.41
N MET A 137 6.51 15.36 -9.72
CA MET A 137 7.29 16.42 -10.35
C MET A 137 8.60 15.85 -10.93
N PRO A 138 8.94 16.17 -12.19
CA PRO A 138 10.24 15.84 -12.74
C PRO A 138 11.35 16.58 -11.99
N GLU A 139 12.41 15.86 -11.63
CA GLU A 139 13.60 16.45 -11.01
C GLU A 139 14.79 16.38 -11.97
N ASP A 140 15.70 17.35 -11.86
CA ASP A 140 16.98 17.35 -12.56
C ASP A 140 18.12 16.74 -11.71
N GLU A 141 17.99 16.79 -10.37
CA GLU A 141 19.01 16.27 -9.45
C GLU A 141 19.04 14.74 -9.31
N GLU A 142 20.24 14.18 -9.14
CA GLU A 142 20.48 12.76 -8.84
C GLU A 142 20.61 12.53 -7.34
N GLY A 143 20.28 11.32 -6.87
CA GLY A 143 20.43 10.92 -5.46
C GLY A 143 19.11 10.84 -4.69
N ILE A 144 19.19 10.29 -3.47
CA ILE A 144 18.00 9.91 -2.67
C ILE A 144 17.39 11.05 -1.84
N ASP A 145 18.04 12.22 -1.79
CA ASP A 145 17.46 13.39 -1.13
C ASP A 145 16.45 14.03 -2.07
N LEU A 146 15.20 13.58 -1.94
CA LEU A 146 14.13 13.87 -2.87
C LEU A 146 13.31 15.06 -2.39
N PRO A 147 13.00 16.04 -3.24
CA PRO A 147 11.91 16.96 -2.98
C PRO A 147 10.61 16.19 -2.74
N GLU A 148 9.80 16.64 -1.77
CA GLU A 148 8.56 15.94 -1.41
C GLU A 148 7.56 15.82 -2.57
N CYS A 149 7.63 16.74 -3.54
CA CYS A 149 6.80 16.76 -4.74
C CYS A 149 7.24 15.77 -5.83
N SER A 150 8.30 14.99 -5.60
CA SER A 150 8.90 14.11 -6.62
C SER A 150 9.10 12.68 -6.09
N VAL A 151 8.67 12.43 -4.85
CA VAL A 151 8.84 11.16 -4.15
C VAL A 151 8.21 9.99 -4.89
N LEU A 152 6.99 10.16 -5.44
CA LEU A 152 6.31 9.10 -6.15
C LEU A 152 6.98 8.83 -7.50
N ALA A 153 7.41 9.88 -8.22
CA ALA A 153 8.11 9.74 -9.49
C ALA A 153 9.39 8.91 -9.33
N ARG A 154 10.20 9.22 -8.30
CA ARG A 154 11.40 8.44 -7.98
C ARG A 154 11.05 7.02 -7.58
N SER A 155 10.08 6.83 -6.68
CA SER A 155 9.72 5.51 -6.16
C SER A 155 9.30 4.56 -7.29
N LEU A 156 8.55 5.07 -8.28
CA LEU A 156 8.13 4.31 -9.45
C LEU A 156 9.21 4.18 -10.54
N GLY A 157 10.33 4.91 -10.42
CA GLY A 157 11.39 4.96 -11.43
C GLY A 157 10.97 5.66 -12.73
N LEU A 158 9.97 6.54 -12.68
CA LEU A 158 9.46 7.26 -13.85
C LEU A 158 10.45 8.31 -14.37
N ASP A 159 11.29 8.84 -13.47
CA ASP A 159 12.38 9.77 -13.80
C ASP A 159 13.64 9.08 -14.35
N ARG A 160 13.68 7.74 -14.37
CA ARG A 160 14.82 6.90 -14.78
C ARG A 160 16.10 7.15 -13.98
N LYS A 161 15.97 7.58 -12.71
CA LYS A 161 17.11 7.84 -11.83
C LYS A 161 17.30 6.75 -10.79
N ALA A 162 18.48 6.74 -10.16
CA ALA A 162 18.78 5.86 -9.04
C ALA A 162 17.88 6.16 -7.83
N GLY A 163 17.45 5.12 -7.11
CA GLY A 163 16.53 5.24 -5.97
C GLY A 163 15.10 4.81 -6.28
N ALA A 164 14.82 4.23 -7.44
CA ALA A 164 13.58 3.50 -7.67
C ALA A 164 13.44 2.31 -6.73
N LEU A 165 12.20 1.95 -6.39
CA LEU A 165 11.91 0.79 -5.55
C LEU A 165 12.45 -0.49 -6.16
N GLN A 166 12.95 -1.38 -5.30
CA GLN A 166 13.44 -2.71 -5.66
C GLN A 166 12.88 -3.73 -4.65
N PRO A 167 12.02 -4.67 -5.06
CA PRO A 167 11.37 -4.81 -6.37
C PRO A 167 10.56 -3.58 -6.80
N GLN A 168 10.41 -3.38 -8.12
CA GLN A 168 9.73 -2.19 -8.66
C GLN A 168 8.21 -2.33 -8.54
N LEU A 169 7.56 -1.28 -8.03
CA LEU A 169 6.11 -1.14 -8.02
C LEU A 169 5.62 -0.83 -9.43
N SER A 170 4.70 -1.66 -9.94
CA SER A 170 4.14 -1.49 -11.29
C SER A 170 3.20 -0.28 -11.33
N PRO A 171 3.40 0.70 -12.22
CA PRO A 171 2.56 1.90 -12.28
C PRO A 171 1.07 1.63 -12.51
N GLU A 172 0.72 0.52 -13.17
CA GLU A 172 -0.67 0.08 -13.39
C GLU A 172 -1.42 -0.30 -12.10
N ASN A 173 -0.70 -0.59 -11.02
CA ASN A 173 -1.27 -0.93 -9.70
C ASN A 173 -1.23 0.28 -8.74
N VAL A 174 -0.99 1.48 -9.26
CA VAL A 174 -0.95 2.72 -8.50
C VAL A 174 -2.19 3.54 -8.79
N VAL A 175 -2.88 3.94 -7.71
CA VAL A 175 -4.07 4.78 -7.76
C VAL A 175 -3.87 5.99 -6.87
N ILE A 176 -4.02 7.18 -7.44
CA ILE A 176 -4.05 8.44 -6.70
C ILE A 176 -5.51 8.81 -6.43
N VAL A 177 -5.83 9.21 -5.21
CA VAL A 177 -7.18 9.60 -4.78
C VAL A 177 -7.12 10.96 -4.09
N GLY A 178 -8.01 11.88 -4.50
CA GLY A 178 -8.07 13.22 -3.92
C GLY A 178 -7.17 14.23 -4.61
N LEU A 179 -6.69 13.92 -5.83
CA LEU A 179 -5.85 14.82 -6.61
C LEU A 179 -6.61 16.12 -6.90
N ARG A 180 -6.11 17.22 -6.35
CA ARG A 180 -6.75 18.54 -6.46
C ARG A 180 -5.95 19.47 -7.36
N HIS A 181 -4.63 19.38 -7.28
CA HIS A 181 -3.73 20.19 -8.08
C HIS A 181 -2.66 19.31 -8.69
N ALA A 182 -2.40 19.51 -9.98
CA ALA A 182 -1.25 18.94 -10.66
C ALA A 182 -0.63 20.03 -11.53
N ASP A 183 0.66 20.27 -11.35
CA ASP A 183 1.42 21.15 -12.24
C ASP A 183 1.39 20.59 -13.68
N PRO A 184 1.42 21.41 -14.74
CA PRO A 184 1.45 20.92 -16.12
C PRO A 184 2.58 19.92 -16.42
N ALA A 185 3.73 20.03 -15.75
CA ALA A 185 4.82 19.05 -15.86
C ALA A 185 4.43 17.71 -15.21
N GLU A 186 3.88 17.76 -14.00
CA GLU A 186 3.36 16.59 -13.28
C GLU A 186 2.25 15.87 -14.06
N ALA A 187 1.32 16.64 -14.62
CA ALA A 187 0.20 16.12 -15.40
C ALA A 187 0.66 15.40 -16.68
N ARG A 188 1.79 15.80 -17.28
CA ARG A 188 2.39 15.07 -18.42
C ARG A 188 2.94 13.72 -17.96
N VAL A 189 3.72 13.70 -16.88
CA VAL A 189 4.23 12.45 -16.30
C VAL A 189 3.09 11.50 -15.97
N LEU A 190 2.03 12.01 -15.34
CA LEU A 190 0.86 11.20 -14.99
C LEU A 190 0.20 10.59 -16.24
N LYS A 191 -0.03 11.39 -17.30
CA LYS A 191 -0.63 10.93 -18.57
C LYS A 191 0.24 9.95 -19.35
N ASP A 192 1.55 10.13 -19.30
CA ASP A 192 2.52 9.26 -19.99
C ASP A 192 2.80 7.98 -19.18
N SER A 193 2.37 7.94 -17.92
CA SER A 193 2.44 6.78 -17.05
C SER A 193 1.19 5.88 -17.16
N ARG A 194 1.22 4.73 -16.50
CA ARG A 194 0.05 3.85 -16.32
C ARG A 194 -0.63 4.02 -14.97
N VAL A 195 -0.29 5.09 -14.23
CA VAL A 195 -0.89 5.41 -12.94
C VAL A 195 -2.32 5.89 -13.14
N SER A 196 -3.25 5.36 -12.34
CA SER A 196 -4.63 5.84 -12.31
C SER A 196 -4.74 7.00 -11.33
N ALA A 197 -5.50 8.05 -11.67
CA ALA A 197 -5.74 9.17 -10.78
C ALA A 197 -7.21 9.53 -10.77
N PHE A 198 -7.77 9.61 -9.56
CA PHE A 198 -9.10 10.11 -9.27
C PHE A 198 -9.00 11.48 -8.63
N THR A 199 -9.46 12.47 -9.38
CA THR A 199 -9.51 13.87 -8.96
C THR A 199 -10.72 14.15 -8.09
N MET A 200 -10.79 15.34 -7.49
CA MET A 200 -11.99 15.80 -6.80
C MET A 200 -13.25 15.78 -7.71
N THR A 201 -13.09 16.03 -9.01
CA THR A 201 -14.22 15.96 -9.96
C THR A 201 -14.75 14.53 -10.12
N ASP A 202 -13.86 13.54 -10.10
CA ASP A 202 -14.26 12.13 -10.17
C ASP A 202 -14.96 11.69 -8.87
N ILE A 203 -14.49 12.19 -7.72
CA ILE A 203 -15.12 11.96 -6.41
C ILE A 203 -16.53 12.55 -6.39
N ASP A 204 -16.70 13.79 -6.85
CA ASP A 204 -18.01 14.46 -6.93
C ASP A 204 -18.99 13.70 -7.84
N ALA A 205 -18.48 13.08 -8.92
CA ALA A 205 -19.30 12.39 -9.91
C ALA A 205 -19.65 10.95 -9.52
N MET A 206 -18.69 10.18 -8.99
CA MET A 206 -18.85 8.76 -8.67
C MET A 206 -19.30 8.52 -7.23
N GLY A 207 -18.98 9.45 -6.32
CA GLY A 207 -19.06 9.23 -4.88
C GLY A 207 -17.91 8.37 -4.35
N MET A 208 -17.50 8.66 -3.12
CA MET A 208 -16.31 8.04 -2.51
C MET A 208 -16.39 6.50 -2.40
N ARG A 209 -17.57 5.93 -2.13
CA ARG A 209 -17.74 4.46 -2.05
C ARG A 209 -17.35 3.75 -3.35
N ASP A 210 -17.92 4.16 -4.46
CA ASP A 210 -17.77 3.46 -5.74
C ASP A 210 -16.37 3.72 -6.32
N LEU A 211 -15.83 4.92 -6.10
CA LEU A 211 -14.45 5.27 -6.40
C LEU A 211 -13.45 4.39 -5.63
N MET A 212 -13.65 4.19 -4.33
CA MET A 212 -12.73 3.37 -3.54
C MET A 212 -12.81 1.89 -3.88
N HIS A 213 -13.99 1.37 -4.27
CA HIS A 213 -14.08 0.03 -4.82
C HIS A 213 -13.22 -0.13 -6.08
N GLU A 214 -13.26 0.85 -6.98
CA GLU A 214 -12.43 0.84 -8.20
C GLU A 214 -10.94 1.00 -7.88
N ALA A 215 -10.58 1.92 -6.98
CA ALA A 215 -9.20 2.11 -6.54
C ALA A 215 -8.60 0.82 -5.94
N ILE A 216 -9.35 0.16 -5.06
CA ILE A 216 -8.95 -1.11 -4.46
C ILE A 216 -8.84 -2.20 -5.53
N ARG A 217 -9.78 -2.27 -6.47
CA ARG A 217 -9.74 -3.24 -7.58
C ARG A 217 -8.47 -3.08 -8.43
N ILE A 218 -8.08 -1.86 -8.75
CA ILE A 218 -6.85 -1.57 -9.50
C ILE A 218 -5.63 -1.96 -8.66
N ALA A 219 -5.55 -1.51 -7.41
CA ALA A 219 -4.41 -1.79 -6.53
C ALA A 219 -4.25 -3.27 -6.16
N THR A 220 -5.32 -4.06 -6.20
CA THR A 220 -5.33 -5.52 -5.94
C THR A 220 -5.20 -6.39 -7.19
N SER A 221 -5.09 -5.78 -8.38
CA SER A 221 -5.00 -6.51 -9.64
C SER A 221 -3.65 -7.22 -9.78
N GLY A 222 -3.59 -8.52 -9.48
CA GLY A 222 -2.35 -9.32 -9.59
C GLY A 222 -1.32 -9.01 -8.50
N THR A 223 -1.76 -8.46 -7.37
CA THR A 223 -0.90 -8.10 -6.22
C THR A 223 -1.32 -8.89 -4.98
N GLN A 224 -0.43 -8.97 -3.98
CA GLN A 224 -0.75 -9.64 -2.70
C GLN A 224 -1.65 -8.78 -1.79
N GLY A 225 -1.83 -7.52 -2.15
CA GLY A 225 -2.44 -6.48 -1.34
C GLY A 225 -1.86 -5.13 -1.75
N PHE A 226 -2.08 -4.10 -0.93
CA PHE A 226 -1.67 -2.74 -1.25
C PHE A 226 -1.12 -1.98 -0.04
N HIS A 227 -0.26 -1.03 -0.36
CA HIS A 227 0.18 0.02 0.54
C HIS A 227 -0.79 1.21 0.46
N VAL A 228 -1.05 1.87 1.59
CA VAL A 228 -1.79 3.14 1.62
C VAL A 228 -0.85 4.25 2.06
N SER A 229 -0.61 5.22 1.19
CA SER A 229 0.08 6.46 1.55
C SER A 229 -0.96 7.55 1.77
N TYR A 230 -0.99 8.14 2.97
CA TYR A 230 -1.98 9.15 3.33
C TYR A 230 -1.33 10.47 3.73
N SER A 231 -1.81 11.56 3.16
CA SER A 231 -1.52 12.92 3.63
C SER A 231 -2.78 13.57 4.20
N PRO A 232 -2.74 14.16 5.41
CA PRO A 232 -3.84 14.96 5.93
C PRO A 232 -4.29 16.09 5.00
N THR A 233 -3.40 16.58 4.11
CA THR A 233 -3.69 17.63 3.13
C THR A 233 -4.72 17.22 2.06
N ALA A 234 -5.01 15.91 1.92
CA ALA A 234 -6.12 15.41 1.11
C ALA A 234 -7.48 15.79 1.69
N THR A 235 -7.58 16.00 3.01
CA THR A 235 -8.84 16.19 3.73
C THR A 235 -9.05 17.66 4.10
N GLU A 236 -10.26 18.16 3.86
CA GLU A 236 -10.69 19.49 4.27
C GLU A 236 -11.01 19.55 5.76
N PHE A 237 -10.38 20.51 6.45
CA PHE A 237 -10.67 20.84 7.83
C PHE A 237 -10.96 22.34 7.97
N ALA A 238 -11.97 22.69 8.76
CA ALA A 238 -12.46 24.06 8.89
C ALA A 238 -11.37 25.07 9.35
N GLY A 239 -10.97 25.98 8.47
CA GLY A 239 -9.93 26.99 8.79
C GLY A 239 -8.49 26.52 8.59
N TRP A 240 -8.27 25.37 7.95
CA TRP A 240 -6.94 24.91 7.56
C TRP A 240 -6.76 24.94 6.04
N ALA A 241 -5.92 25.86 5.57
CA ALA A 241 -5.79 26.15 4.14
C ALA A 241 -5.22 24.99 3.32
N ALA A 242 -4.33 24.16 3.88
CA ALA A 242 -3.66 23.10 3.14
C ALA A 242 -4.62 21.99 2.66
N GLY A 243 -5.72 21.77 3.38
CA GLY A 243 -6.77 20.81 3.04
C GLY A 243 -7.97 21.40 2.30
N SER A 244 -8.01 22.71 2.09
CA SER A 244 -9.16 23.43 1.52
C SER A 244 -9.59 22.85 0.17
N GLY A 245 -10.90 22.56 0.00
CA GLY A 245 -11.44 21.97 -1.23
C GLY A 245 -11.00 20.52 -1.49
N GLY A 246 -10.55 19.81 -0.45
CA GLY A 246 -10.26 18.37 -0.49
C GLY A 246 -11.45 17.51 -0.09
N LEU A 247 -11.15 16.27 0.29
CA LEU A 247 -12.11 15.30 0.82
C LEU A 247 -12.78 15.84 2.08
N THR A 248 -14.07 15.62 2.25
CA THR A 248 -14.70 15.85 3.55
C THR A 248 -14.18 14.83 4.58
N VAL A 249 -14.20 15.18 5.86
CA VAL A 249 -13.85 14.25 6.97
C VAL A 249 -14.63 12.92 6.86
N ARG A 250 -15.88 12.97 6.41
CA ARG A 250 -16.73 11.78 6.22
C ARG A 250 -16.24 10.91 5.06
N GLU A 251 -15.84 11.51 3.95
CA GLU A 251 -15.30 10.79 2.80
C GLU A 251 -13.96 10.15 3.13
N THR A 252 -13.09 10.84 3.88
CA THR A 252 -11.83 10.25 4.35
C THR A 252 -12.09 9.05 5.26
N HIS A 253 -13.04 9.14 6.21
CA HIS A 253 -13.46 7.95 6.98
C HIS A 253 -13.98 6.83 6.10
N GLN A 254 -14.86 7.14 5.13
CA GLN A 254 -15.41 6.14 4.22
C GLN A 254 -14.33 5.45 3.37
N ALA A 255 -13.31 6.20 2.91
CA ALA A 255 -12.18 5.64 2.18
C ALA A 255 -11.36 4.68 3.05
N MET A 256 -11.06 5.08 4.28
CA MET A 256 -10.30 4.26 5.22
C MET A 256 -11.09 3.02 5.66
N GLU A 257 -12.41 3.13 5.86
CA GLU A 257 -13.27 1.99 6.14
C GLU A 257 -13.32 1.00 4.96
N ALA A 258 -13.38 1.49 3.71
CA ALA A 258 -13.30 0.65 2.53
C ALA A 258 -11.97 -0.10 2.44
N ILE A 259 -10.85 0.59 2.75
CA ILE A 259 -9.52 -0.03 2.87
C ILE A 259 -9.55 -1.17 3.89
N ALA A 260 -10.07 -0.92 5.10
CA ALA A 260 -10.14 -1.93 6.15
C ALA A 260 -11.00 -3.14 5.77
N LEU A 261 -12.15 -2.89 5.14
CA LEU A 261 -13.10 -3.92 4.70
C LEU A 261 -12.54 -4.78 3.57
N SER A 262 -11.64 -4.26 2.73
CA SER A 262 -11.02 -5.02 1.65
C SER A 262 -10.12 -6.17 2.14
N GLY A 263 -9.59 -6.05 3.36
CA GLY A 263 -8.63 -7.01 3.91
C GLY A 263 -7.25 -7.02 3.24
N GLY A 264 -6.99 -6.14 2.26
CA GLY A 264 -5.76 -6.12 1.45
C GLY A 264 -4.65 -5.19 1.94
N LEU A 265 -4.80 -4.54 3.10
CA LEU A 265 -3.81 -3.60 3.62
C LEU A 265 -2.54 -4.31 4.10
N LEU A 266 -1.41 -4.08 3.42
CA LEU A 266 -0.09 -4.61 3.79
C LEU A 266 0.68 -3.65 4.70
N SER A 267 0.54 -2.36 4.45
CA SER A 267 1.24 -1.30 5.16
C SER A 267 0.59 0.04 4.88
N MET A 268 0.78 1.00 5.78
CA MET A 268 0.28 2.36 5.67
C MET A 268 1.37 3.34 6.06
N ASP A 269 1.49 4.44 5.32
CA ASP A 269 2.25 5.60 5.76
C ASP A 269 1.36 6.83 5.96
N VAL A 270 1.77 7.70 6.88
CA VAL A 270 1.16 9.01 7.09
C VAL A 270 2.23 10.09 7.04
N SER A 271 2.09 10.98 6.07
CA SER A 271 2.94 12.16 5.90
C SER A 271 2.35 13.40 6.59
N GLY A 272 3.14 14.47 6.70
CA GLY A 272 2.64 15.77 7.17
C GLY A 272 2.31 15.84 8.67
N LEU A 273 2.74 14.85 9.48
CA LEU A 273 2.58 14.88 10.93
C LEU A 273 3.74 15.65 11.58
N THR A 274 3.69 16.97 11.45
CA THR A 274 4.68 17.89 12.00
C THR A 274 4.34 18.31 13.44
N ALA A 275 5.34 18.76 14.22
CA ALA A 275 5.11 19.16 15.61
C ALA A 275 4.23 20.43 15.75
N ASP A 276 4.19 21.26 14.72
CA ASP A 276 3.39 22.48 14.61
C ASP A 276 1.99 22.25 14.01
N LEU A 277 1.67 21.02 13.58
CA LEU A 277 0.35 20.67 13.09
C LEU A 277 -0.70 20.92 14.17
N GLU A 278 -1.82 21.56 13.78
CA GLU A 278 -2.92 21.84 14.70
C GLU A 278 -3.38 20.54 15.39
N PRO A 279 -3.51 20.52 16.74
CA PRO A 279 -3.78 19.29 17.48
C PRO A 279 -4.99 18.50 16.96
N ARG A 280 -6.08 19.19 16.58
CA ARG A 280 -7.28 18.52 16.06
C ARG A 280 -7.00 17.76 14.77
N ILE A 281 -6.17 18.31 13.88
CA ILE A 281 -5.85 17.69 12.58
C ILE A 281 -4.99 16.47 12.81
N GLY A 282 -4.04 16.53 13.76
CA GLY A 282 -3.29 15.36 14.21
C GLY A 282 -4.19 14.27 14.79
N THR A 283 -5.15 14.64 15.65
CA THR A 283 -6.14 13.70 16.20
C THR A 283 -6.98 13.04 15.11
N ASP A 284 -7.49 13.82 14.15
CA ASP A 284 -8.28 13.29 13.04
C ASP A 284 -7.46 12.43 12.08
N ALA A 285 -6.21 12.79 11.79
CA ALA A 285 -5.30 11.95 11.03
C ALA A 285 -5.13 10.57 11.69
N VAL A 286 -4.91 10.52 13.01
CA VAL A 286 -4.85 9.25 13.75
C VAL A 286 -6.21 8.53 13.75
N ASN A 287 -7.33 9.25 13.81
CA ASN A 287 -8.66 8.64 13.70
C ASN A 287 -8.86 7.95 12.35
N PHE A 288 -8.41 8.55 11.25
CA PHE A 288 -8.45 7.94 9.92
C PHE A 288 -7.57 6.71 9.81
N VAL A 289 -6.36 6.74 10.41
CA VAL A 289 -5.52 5.54 10.53
C VAL A 289 -6.28 4.44 11.27
N MET A 290 -6.93 4.74 12.40
CA MET A 290 -7.72 3.71 13.10
C MET A 290 -8.87 3.17 12.24
N SER A 291 -9.54 4.01 11.44
CA SER A 291 -10.54 3.53 10.47
C SER A 291 -9.94 2.56 9.47
N ALA A 292 -8.74 2.83 8.95
CA ALA A 292 -8.02 1.96 7.99
C ALA A 292 -7.61 0.61 8.60
N PHE A 293 -7.37 0.59 9.91
CA PHE A 293 -7.10 -0.63 10.68
C PHE A 293 -8.39 -1.35 11.14
N GLY A 294 -9.57 -0.84 10.77
CA GLY A 294 -10.84 -1.52 11.01
C GLY A 294 -11.58 -1.08 12.26
N LYS A 295 -11.32 0.12 12.78
CA LYS A 295 -12.14 0.70 13.86
C LYS A 295 -13.56 0.86 13.34
N ARG A 296 -14.49 0.14 13.97
CA ARG A 296 -15.92 0.26 13.68
C ARG A 296 -16.61 1.08 14.76
N ILE A 297 -17.71 1.70 14.38
CA ILE A 297 -18.61 2.39 15.30
C ILE A 297 -19.50 1.36 16.04
N LEU A 298 -19.75 0.20 15.42
CA LEU A 298 -20.59 -0.90 15.93
C LEU A 298 -19.90 -2.26 15.73
#